data_AF-A0A7G8WCV1-F1
#
_entry.id   AF-A0A7G8WCV1-F1
#
_cell.length_a   1.000
_cell.length_b   1.000
_cell.length_c   1.000
_cell.angle_alpha   90.00
_cell.angle_beta   90.00
_cell.angle_gamma   90.00
#
_symmetry.space_group_name_H-M   'P 1'
#
loop_
_entity.id
_entity.type
_entity.pdbx_description
1 polymer ?
#
loop_
_entity_poly.entity_id
_entity_poly.type
_entity_poly.pdbx_seq_one_letter_code
_entity_poly.pdbx_strand_id
1 'polypeptide(L)'
;MKKRTKIIILILISIPILYIGFIGTIYLFIQNKWEDKISKEQYNSVITEMKSTPKLPQQLYDNYEIVKGYNEYNTTLGIIANLPWSFASTSCACSDVSYGIVLSTYDKWSLGIKLDRDVTPKKCLDFYLNHLDFSNNIIGVQNASSFYFKKKLSNLTSDEYLKLIILTTNPSFYNPLVRPDKLEEKLKKYKQ
;
A
#
# COMPACT_ATOMS: atom_id res chain seq x y z
N MET A 1 41.11 -33.69 7.18
CA MET A 1 39.82 -33.34 6.53
C MET A 1 38.74 -32.93 7.53
N LYS A 2 38.43 -33.71 8.58
CA LYS A 2 37.36 -33.43 9.57
C LYS A 2 37.39 -32.03 10.25
N LYS A 3 38.56 -31.46 10.53
CA LYS A 3 38.70 -30.13 11.18
C LYS A 3 38.29 -28.97 10.26
N ARG A 4 38.65 -29.03 8.98
CA ARG A 4 38.25 -28.03 7.97
C ARG A 4 36.74 -28.07 7.71
N THR A 5 36.16 -29.27 7.65
CA THR A 5 34.70 -29.44 7.51
C THR A 5 33.91 -28.87 8.69
N LYS A 6 34.38 -29.07 9.94
CA LYS A 6 33.76 -28.46 11.13
C LYS A 6 33.78 -26.92 11.10
N ILE A 7 34.88 -26.32 10.66
CA ILE A 7 34.99 -24.85 10.54
C ILE A 7 34.04 -24.31 9.47
N ILE A 8 33.95 -24.98 8.31
CA ILE A 8 33.03 -24.58 7.24
C ILE A 8 31.57 -24.64 7.72
N ILE A 9 31.19 -25.70 8.45
CA ILE A 9 29.85 -25.84 9.04
C ILE A 9 29.56 -24.70 10.04
N LEU A 10 30.52 -24.37 10.90
CA LEU A 10 30.36 -23.25 11.86
C LEU A 10 30.18 -21.90 11.15
N ILE A 11 30.95 -21.64 10.09
CA ILE A 11 30.82 -20.42 9.29
C ILE A 11 29.44 -20.37 8.61
N LEU A 12 29.02 -21.47 7.98
CA LEU A 12 27.71 -21.57 7.31
C LEU A 12 26.51 -21.37 8.24
N ILE A 13 26.66 -21.71 9.53
CA ILE A 13 25.61 -21.46 10.53
C ILE A 13 25.70 -20.03 11.10
N SER A 14 26.91 -19.52 11.30
CA SER A 14 27.12 -18.19 11.89
C SER A 14 26.67 -17.04 10.98
N ILE A 15 26.84 -17.16 9.66
CA ILE A 15 26.48 -16.10 8.70
C ILE A 15 24.97 -15.82 8.71
N PRO A 16 24.07 -16.82 8.59
CA PRO A 16 22.64 -16.61 8.72
C PRO A 16 22.22 -16.00 10.07
N ILE A 17 22.85 -16.42 11.17
CA ILE A 17 22.53 -15.91 12.52
C ILE A 17 22.86 -14.42 12.62
N LEU A 18 24.06 -14.03 12.16
CA LEU A 18 24.46 -12.62 12.13
C LEU A 18 23.58 -11.80 11.19
N TYR A 19 23.19 -12.35 10.05
CA TYR A 19 22.28 -11.70 9.10
C TYR A 19 20.88 -11.49 9.70
N ILE A 20 20.31 -12.49 10.37
CA ILE A 20 19.03 -12.39 11.07
C ILE A 20 19.12 -11.35 12.20
N GLY A 21 20.21 -11.38 12.98
CA GLY A 21 20.46 -10.38 14.03
C GLY A 21 20.52 -8.96 13.47
N PHE A 22 21.24 -8.77 12.36
CA PHE A 22 21.35 -7.49 11.67
C PHE A 22 19.99 -7.00 11.15
N ILE A 23 19.21 -7.85 10.47
CA ILE A 23 17.84 -7.53 10.03
C ILE A 23 16.97 -7.15 11.24
N GLY A 24 17.05 -7.89 12.34
CA GLY A 24 16.29 -7.62 13.56
C GLY A 24 16.59 -6.23 14.12
N THR A 25 17.88 -5.84 14.17
CA THR A 25 18.27 -4.49 14.62
C THR A 25 17.77 -3.39 13.70
N ILE A 26 17.84 -3.60 12.37
CA ILE A 26 17.29 -2.66 11.38
C ILE A 26 15.78 -2.52 11.54
N TYR A 27 15.07 -3.64 11.73
CA TYR A 27 13.62 -3.63 11.91
C TYR A 27 13.20 -2.86 13.17
N LEU A 28 13.86 -3.11 14.31
CA LEU A 28 13.60 -2.36 15.55
C LEU A 28 13.93 -0.86 15.40
N PHE A 29 15.01 -0.54 14.68
CA PHE A 29 15.36 0.85 14.40
C PHE A 29 14.28 1.55 13.56
N ILE A 30 13.80 0.91 12.49
CA ILE A 30 12.75 1.46 11.63
C ILE A 30 11.45 1.66 12.43
N GLN A 31 11.10 0.75 13.35
CA GLN A 31 9.84 0.86 14.10
C GLN A 31 9.73 2.05 15.04
N ASN A 32 10.85 2.60 15.50
CA ASN A 32 10.83 3.71 16.45
C ASN A 32 10.97 5.09 15.77
N LYS A 33 11.14 5.12 14.43
CA LYS A 33 11.43 6.34 13.68
C LYS A 33 10.22 7.23 13.38
N TRP A 34 9.00 6.69 13.36
CA TRP A 34 7.80 7.43 12.97
C TRP A 34 7.49 8.63 13.90
N GLU A 35 7.86 8.54 15.18
CA GLU A 35 7.65 9.61 16.17
C GLU A 35 8.44 10.89 15.81
N ASP A 36 9.50 10.78 15.00
CA ASP A 36 10.27 11.94 14.51
C ASP A 36 9.48 12.78 13.49
N LYS A 37 8.40 12.22 12.90
CA LYS A 37 7.65 12.82 11.78
C LYS A 37 6.23 13.21 12.12
N ILE A 38 5.58 12.51 13.04
CA ILE A 38 4.18 12.77 13.43
C ILE A 38 4.03 12.69 14.95
N SER A 39 3.37 13.68 15.53
CA SER A 39 3.07 13.67 16.98
C SER A 39 2.07 12.57 17.33
N LYS A 40 2.10 12.09 18.59
CA LYS A 40 1.16 11.07 19.07
C LYS A 40 -0.29 11.52 18.97
N GLU A 41 -0.56 12.81 19.17
CA GLU A 41 -1.90 13.40 19.06
C GLU A 41 -2.40 13.36 17.61
N GLN A 42 -1.57 13.82 16.66
CA GLN A 42 -1.88 13.75 15.23
C GLN A 42 -2.09 12.30 14.78
N TYR A 43 -1.22 11.40 15.20
CA TYR A 43 -1.33 9.97 14.89
C TYR A 43 -2.64 9.37 15.42
N ASN A 44 -2.99 9.65 16.67
CA ASN A 44 -4.24 9.15 17.26
C ASN A 44 -5.48 9.71 16.56
N SER A 45 -5.43 10.97 16.12
CA SER A 45 -6.50 11.57 15.30
C SER A 45 -6.65 10.81 13.98
N VAL A 46 -5.55 10.57 13.27
CA VAL A 46 -5.54 9.80 12.02
C VAL A 46 -6.08 8.39 12.23
N ILE A 47 -5.64 7.68 13.27
CA ILE A 47 -6.14 6.33 13.57
C ILE A 47 -7.64 6.33 13.88
N THR A 48 -8.14 7.35 14.59
CA THR A 48 -9.56 7.47 14.90
C THR A 48 -10.38 7.66 13.63
N GLU A 49 -9.92 8.52 12.72
CA GLU A 49 -10.53 8.75 11.43
C GLU A 49 -10.46 7.53 10.51
N MET A 50 -9.30 6.86 10.47
CA MET A 50 -9.13 5.61 9.76
C MET A 50 -10.14 4.59 10.26
N LYS A 51 -10.31 4.42 11.58
CA LYS A 51 -11.27 3.48 12.18
C LYS A 51 -12.73 3.85 11.88
N SER A 52 -13.07 5.14 11.81
CA SER A 52 -14.43 5.60 11.51
C SER A 52 -14.81 5.56 10.02
N THR A 53 -13.82 5.49 9.11
CA THR A 53 -14.02 5.49 7.65
C THR A 53 -15.01 4.39 7.20
N PRO A 54 -16.00 4.67 6.34
CA PRO A 54 -16.94 3.65 5.89
C PRO A 54 -16.24 2.56 5.05
N LYS A 55 -16.67 1.30 5.26
CA LYS A 55 -16.14 0.15 4.51
C LYS A 55 -16.54 0.23 3.03
N LEU A 56 -15.60 -0.07 2.13
CA LEU A 56 -15.85 -0.08 0.69
C LEU A 56 -16.48 -1.39 0.19
N PRO A 57 -17.16 -1.39 -0.97
CA PRO A 57 -17.73 -2.59 -1.59
C PRO A 57 -16.65 -3.65 -1.89
N GLN A 58 -17.01 -4.94 -1.79
CA GLN A 58 -16.03 -6.01 -1.96
C GLN A 58 -15.38 -6.01 -3.35
N GLN A 59 -16.17 -5.73 -4.38
CA GLN A 59 -15.69 -5.63 -5.76
C GLN A 59 -14.53 -4.64 -5.89
N LEU A 60 -14.48 -3.62 -5.04
CA LEU A 60 -13.44 -2.63 -5.11
C LEU A 60 -12.09 -3.19 -4.62
N TYR A 61 -12.07 -4.00 -3.55
CA TYR A 61 -10.85 -4.67 -3.10
C TYR A 61 -10.33 -5.63 -4.17
N ASP A 62 -11.23 -6.44 -4.75
CA ASP A 62 -10.89 -7.44 -5.75
C ASP A 62 -10.28 -6.76 -7.01
N ASN A 63 -10.87 -5.65 -7.46
CA ASN A 63 -10.33 -4.89 -8.59
C ASN A 63 -9.04 -4.16 -8.24
N TYR A 64 -8.86 -3.72 -6.99
CA TYR A 64 -7.60 -3.14 -6.51
C TYR A 64 -6.47 -4.17 -6.55
N GLU A 65 -6.74 -5.40 -6.10
CA GLU A 65 -5.82 -6.53 -6.19
C GLU A 65 -5.41 -6.80 -7.64
N ILE A 66 -6.37 -6.91 -8.57
CA ILE A 66 -6.11 -7.16 -9.99
C ILE A 66 -5.20 -6.09 -10.60
N VAL A 67 -5.47 -4.81 -10.33
CA VAL A 67 -4.77 -3.69 -10.98
C VAL A 67 -3.40 -3.42 -10.36
N LYS A 68 -3.29 -3.53 -9.03
CA LYS A 68 -2.10 -3.13 -8.26
C LYS A 68 -1.26 -4.31 -7.75
N GLY A 69 -1.75 -5.54 -7.84
CA GLY A 69 -1.10 -6.72 -7.24
C GLY A 69 -1.17 -6.72 -5.72
N TYR A 70 -2.19 -6.09 -5.14
CA TYR A 70 -2.37 -5.99 -3.70
C TYR A 70 -2.99 -7.29 -3.13
N ASN A 71 -2.23 -8.05 -2.34
CA ASN A 71 -2.66 -9.34 -1.76
C ASN A 71 -2.82 -9.26 -0.23
N GLU A 72 -3.48 -8.20 0.27
CA GLU A 72 -3.76 -7.96 1.70
C GLU A 72 -2.56 -8.04 2.67
N TYR A 73 -1.32 -8.06 2.17
CA TYR A 73 -0.14 -8.10 3.01
C TYR A 73 0.00 -6.82 3.84
N ASN A 74 0.40 -6.99 5.10
CA ASN A 74 0.87 -5.89 5.92
C ASN A 74 2.26 -5.42 5.43
N THR A 75 2.62 -4.19 5.75
CA THR A 75 3.90 -3.54 5.41
C THR A 75 5.09 -4.37 5.87
N THR A 76 4.99 -5.03 7.04
CA THR A 76 6.06 -5.89 7.57
C THR A 76 6.37 -7.08 6.65
N LEU A 77 5.33 -7.81 6.21
CA LEU A 77 5.48 -8.93 5.27
C LEU A 77 5.98 -8.45 3.91
N GLY A 78 5.50 -7.30 3.44
CA GLY A 78 5.99 -6.68 2.20
C GLY A 78 7.49 -6.39 2.23
N ILE A 79 8.00 -5.83 3.34
CA ILE A 79 9.43 -5.57 3.50
C ILE A 79 10.24 -6.87 3.54
N ILE A 80 9.77 -7.87 4.31
CA ILE A 80 10.47 -9.16 4.45
C ILE A 80 10.53 -9.91 3.11
N ALA A 81 9.44 -9.91 2.34
CA ALA A 81 9.35 -10.63 1.07
C ALA A 81 10.33 -10.13 -0.02
N ASN A 82 10.80 -8.88 0.08
CA ASN A 82 11.67 -8.26 -0.93
C ASN A 82 13.16 -8.21 -0.52
N LEU A 83 13.48 -8.57 0.73
CA LEU A 83 14.87 -8.75 1.19
C LEU A 83 15.42 -10.10 0.72
N PRO A 84 16.68 -10.23 0.23
CA PRO A 84 17.76 -9.22 0.18
C PRO A 84 17.91 -8.43 -1.13
N TRP A 85 17.10 -8.70 -2.16
CA TRP A 85 17.42 -8.27 -3.54
C TRP A 85 16.76 -6.96 -3.97
N SER A 86 15.79 -6.44 -3.21
CA SER A 86 15.10 -5.23 -3.57
C SER A 86 14.62 -4.45 -2.34
N PHE A 87 15.11 -3.21 -2.18
CA PHE A 87 14.44 -2.21 -1.34
C PHE A 87 13.16 -1.66 -2.02
N ALA A 88 12.69 -2.26 -3.12
CA ALA A 88 11.43 -1.86 -3.72
C ALA A 88 10.29 -2.28 -2.80
N SER A 89 9.53 -1.29 -2.36
CA SER A 89 8.29 -1.48 -1.61
C SER A 89 7.29 -2.23 -2.50
N THR A 90 6.94 -3.47 -2.15
CA THR A 90 5.62 -4.00 -2.53
C THR A 90 4.57 -3.02 -2.04
N SER A 91 3.66 -2.61 -2.93
CA SER A 91 2.56 -1.70 -2.57
C SER A 91 1.69 -2.36 -1.51
N CYS A 92 1.67 -1.78 -0.30
CA CYS A 92 0.70 -2.13 0.73
C CYS A 92 -0.13 -0.89 1.04
N ALA A 93 -1.43 -1.10 1.31
CA ALA A 93 -2.38 -0.01 1.50
C ALA A 93 -1.97 0.93 2.66
N CYS A 94 -1.41 0.42 3.75
CA CYS A 94 -0.96 1.25 4.87
C CYS A 94 0.31 2.07 4.55
N SER A 95 1.19 1.56 3.67
CA SER A 95 2.28 2.37 3.12
C SER A 95 1.75 3.42 2.16
N ASP A 96 0.72 3.12 1.35
CA ASP A 96 0.09 4.09 0.44
C ASP A 96 -0.52 5.27 1.20
N VAL A 97 -1.19 5.02 2.34
CA VAL A 97 -1.62 6.06 3.28
C VAL A 97 -0.44 6.91 3.75
N SER A 98 0.70 6.28 4.06
CA SER A 98 1.89 6.97 4.55
C SER A 98 2.48 7.95 3.52
N TYR A 99 2.29 7.74 2.20
CA TYR A 99 2.72 8.71 1.18
C TYR A 99 2.03 10.07 1.30
N GLY A 100 0.81 10.12 1.84
CA GLY A 100 0.10 11.38 2.08
C GLY A 100 0.54 12.11 3.35
N ILE A 101 1.33 11.47 4.21
CA ILE A 101 1.68 11.97 5.54
C ILE A 101 3.17 12.26 5.66
N VAL A 102 4.03 11.37 5.12
CA VAL A 102 5.49 11.45 5.26
C VAL A 102 6.21 11.34 3.91
N LEU A 103 7.34 12.04 3.78
CA LEU A 103 8.03 12.21 2.50
C LEU A 103 9.02 11.08 2.17
N SER A 104 9.86 10.66 3.12
CA SER A 104 10.94 9.71 2.83
C SER A 104 10.45 8.25 2.83
N THR A 105 11.08 7.39 2.03
CA THR A 105 10.74 5.95 1.96
C THR A 105 10.88 5.24 3.30
N TYR A 106 11.91 5.59 4.08
CA TYR A 106 12.12 5.01 5.41
C TYR A 106 11.04 5.43 6.41
N ASP A 107 10.61 6.69 6.36
CA ASP A 107 9.52 7.17 7.21
C ASP A 107 8.20 6.48 6.84
N LYS A 108 7.96 6.23 5.53
CA LYS A 108 6.77 5.51 5.06
C LYS A 108 6.72 4.08 5.58
N TRP A 109 7.85 3.39 5.57
CA TRP A 109 7.94 2.04 6.14
C TRP A 109 7.72 2.06 7.64
N SER A 110 8.34 3.02 8.35
CA SER A 110 8.18 3.20 9.78
C SER A 110 6.71 3.42 10.17
N LEU A 111 6.05 4.38 9.51
CA LEU A 111 4.65 4.71 9.75
C LEU A 111 3.72 3.56 9.30
N GLY A 112 3.97 2.95 8.14
CA GLY A 112 3.20 1.81 7.64
C GLY A 112 3.23 0.61 8.59
N ILE A 113 4.41 0.25 9.13
CA ILE A 113 4.54 -0.82 10.14
C ILE A 113 3.75 -0.46 11.41
N LYS A 114 3.77 0.81 11.81
CA LYS A 114 3.02 1.27 12.99
C LYS A 114 1.50 1.23 12.73
N LEU A 115 1.03 1.66 11.56
CA LEU A 115 -0.37 1.58 11.14
C LEU A 115 -0.87 0.12 11.13
N ASP A 116 -0.10 -0.82 10.57
CA ASP A 116 -0.49 -2.24 10.50
C ASP A 116 -0.76 -2.88 11.88
N ARG A 117 -0.20 -2.30 12.96
CA ARG A 117 -0.45 -2.76 14.34
C ARG A 117 -1.80 -2.32 14.87
N ASP A 118 -2.31 -1.19 14.39
CA ASP A 118 -3.48 -0.51 14.96
C ASP A 118 -4.72 -0.60 14.04
N VAL A 119 -4.53 -0.86 12.74
CA VAL A 119 -5.57 -0.96 11.72
C VAL A 119 -5.30 -2.11 10.75
N THR A 120 -6.36 -2.66 10.16
CA THR A 120 -6.23 -3.73 9.18
C THR A 120 -5.85 -3.19 7.79
N PRO A 121 -5.21 -3.99 6.93
CA PRO A 121 -4.86 -3.57 5.57
C PRO A 121 -6.07 -3.08 4.75
N LYS A 122 -7.24 -3.73 4.91
CA LYS A 122 -8.50 -3.27 4.30
C LYS A 122 -8.89 -1.88 4.75
N LYS A 123 -8.73 -1.58 6.04
CA LYS A 123 -9.07 -0.25 6.58
C LYS A 123 -8.12 0.84 6.11
N CYS A 124 -6.84 0.50 5.93
CA CYS A 124 -5.91 1.40 5.26
C CYS A 124 -6.35 1.71 3.83
N LEU A 125 -6.85 0.70 3.09
CA LEU A 125 -7.35 0.93 1.74
C LEU A 125 -8.64 1.77 1.74
N ASP A 126 -9.57 1.50 2.66
CA ASP A 126 -10.78 2.30 2.84
C ASP A 126 -10.42 3.78 3.04
N PHE A 127 -9.49 4.05 3.95
CA PHE A 127 -9.03 5.40 4.22
C PHE A 127 -8.33 6.03 3.01
N TYR A 128 -7.38 5.30 2.41
CA TYR A 128 -6.62 5.76 1.25
C TYR A 128 -7.52 6.19 0.10
N LEU A 129 -8.46 5.34 -0.31
CA LEU A 129 -9.32 5.61 -1.47
C LEU A 129 -10.37 6.69 -1.20
N ASN A 130 -10.76 6.91 0.06
CA ASN A 130 -11.64 8.03 0.41
C ASN A 130 -10.90 9.37 0.45
N HIS A 131 -9.58 9.39 0.58
CA HIS A 131 -8.76 10.62 0.62
C HIS A 131 -7.95 10.86 -0.65
N LEU A 132 -7.91 9.91 -1.57
CA LEU A 132 -7.21 10.05 -2.84
C LEU A 132 -7.88 11.09 -3.74
N ASP A 133 -7.07 11.95 -4.36
CA ASP A 133 -7.52 12.84 -5.44
C ASP A 133 -7.54 12.08 -6.78
N PHE A 134 -8.73 11.99 -7.38
CA PHE A 134 -8.96 11.35 -8.68
C PHE A 134 -8.86 12.33 -9.86
N SER A 135 -8.09 13.41 -9.73
CA SER A 135 -8.00 14.53 -10.69
C SER A 135 -9.29 15.36 -10.74
N ASN A 136 -9.17 16.60 -11.23
CA ASN A 136 -10.27 17.57 -11.29
C ASN A 136 -10.79 17.97 -9.89
N ASN A 137 -9.93 17.94 -8.88
CA ASN A 137 -10.25 18.23 -7.47
C ASN A 137 -11.33 17.29 -6.89
N ILE A 138 -11.40 16.07 -7.40
CA ILE A 138 -12.37 15.08 -6.96
C ILE A 138 -11.71 14.18 -5.92
N ILE A 139 -11.89 14.53 -4.66
CA ILE A 139 -11.35 13.78 -3.53
C ILE A 139 -12.32 12.67 -3.15
N GLY A 140 -11.81 11.44 -3.10
CA GLY A 140 -12.51 10.27 -2.60
C GLY A 140 -13.27 9.49 -3.66
N VAL A 141 -13.25 8.17 -3.48
CA VAL A 141 -13.76 7.19 -4.45
C VAL A 141 -15.26 7.29 -4.70
N GLN A 142 -16.06 7.69 -3.69
CA GLN A 142 -17.49 7.91 -3.86
C GLN A 142 -17.80 9.11 -4.76
N ASN A 143 -17.05 10.20 -4.58
CA ASN A 143 -17.18 11.41 -5.39
C ASN A 143 -16.67 11.14 -6.81
N ALA A 144 -15.58 10.41 -6.96
CA ALA A 144 -15.06 9.99 -8.26
C ALA A 144 -16.07 9.12 -9.04
N SER A 145 -16.71 8.15 -8.38
CA SER A 145 -17.79 7.35 -8.97
C SER A 145 -18.94 8.22 -9.48
N SER A 146 -19.40 9.16 -8.66
CA SER A 146 -20.49 10.06 -9.01
C SER A 146 -20.10 11.04 -10.12
N PHE A 147 -18.85 11.50 -10.14
CA PHE A 147 -18.37 12.47 -11.12
C PHE A 147 -18.16 11.84 -12.50
N TYR A 148 -17.42 10.73 -12.58
CA TYR A 148 -17.02 10.10 -13.85
C TYR A 148 -18.09 9.18 -14.44
N PHE A 149 -18.84 8.45 -13.60
CA PHE A 149 -19.81 7.44 -14.08
C PHE A 149 -21.27 7.81 -13.82
N LYS A 150 -21.53 8.95 -13.14
CA LYS A 150 -22.87 9.40 -12.75
C LYS A 150 -23.66 8.34 -11.97
N LYS A 151 -22.95 7.53 -11.18
CA LYS A 151 -23.50 6.39 -10.41
C LYS A 151 -22.99 6.40 -8.99
N LYS A 152 -23.80 5.87 -8.07
CA LYS A 152 -23.33 5.50 -6.73
C LYS A 152 -22.28 4.40 -6.84
N LEU A 153 -21.30 4.42 -5.94
CA LEU A 153 -20.20 3.44 -5.94
C LEU A 153 -20.72 2.00 -5.98
N SER A 154 -21.75 1.68 -5.19
CA SER A 154 -22.39 0.35 -5.14
C SER A 154 -23.02 -0.10 -6.46
N ASN A 155 -23.29 0.81 -7.38
CA ASN A 155 -24.02 0.56 -8.62
C ASN A 155 -23.10 0.53 -9.85
N LEU A 156 -21.78 0.58 -9.65
CA LEU A 156 -20.81 0.45 -10.73
C LEU A 156 -20.80 -0.97 -11.28
N THR A 157 -20.60 -1.08 -12.59
CA THR A 157 -20.30 -2.37 -13.23
C THR A 157 -18.88 -2.81 -12.90
N SER A 158 -18.56 -4.08 -13.11
CA SER A 158 -17.19 -4.59 -12.92
C SER A 158 -16.14 -3.80 -13.72
N ASP A 159 -16.49 -3.39 -14.94
CA ASP A 159 -15.64 -2.55 -15.78
C ASP A 159 -15.44 -1.15 -15.22
N GLU A 160 -16.49 -0.55 -14.66
CA GLU A 160 -16.42 0.79 -14.07
C GLU A 160 -15.59 0.77 -12.78
N TYR A 161 -15.67 -0.30 -11.98
CA TYR A 161 -14.76 -0.52 -10.86
C TYR A 161 -13.30 -0.60 -11.33
N LEU A 162 -13.00 -1.42 -12.36
CA LEU A 162 -11.65 -1.49 -12.92
C LEU A 162 -11.15 -0.12 -13.41
N LYS A 163 -11.98 0.62 -14.15
CA LYS A 163 -11.64 1.98 -14.61
C LYS A 163 -11.34 2.92 -13.44
N LEU A 164 -12.16 2.86 -12.38
CA LEU A 164 -11.98 3.66 -11.19
C LEU A 164 -10.67 3.32 -10.47
N ILE A 165 -10.31 2.04 -10.40
CA ILE A 165 -9.03 1.62 -9.82
C ILE A 165 -7.85 1.99 -10.73
N ILE A 166 -7.97 1.89 -12.05
CA ILE A 166 -6.93 2.33 -13.00
C ILE A 166 -6.63 3.81 -12.81
N LEU A 167 -7.64 4.65 -12.55
CA LEU A 167 -7.45 6.05 -12.22
C LEU A 167 -6.52 6.26 -11.01
N THR A 168 -6.55 5.39 -10.01
CA THR A 168 -5.64 5.48 -8.83
C THR A 168 -4.16 5.30 -9.18
N THR A 169 -3.83 4.80 -10.38
CA THR A 169 -2.42 4.67 -10.81
C THR A 169 -1.84 6.00 -11.27
N ASN A 170 -2.62 6.77 -12.02
CA ASN A 170 -2.27 8.10 -12.48
C ASN A 170 -3.57 8.81 -12.91
N PRO A 171 -4.20 9.56 -11.99
CA PRO A 171 -5.51 10.15 -12.26
C PRO A 171 -5.50 11.12 -13.44
N SER A 172 -4.41 11.89 -13.62
CA SER A 172 -4.28 12.84 -14.72
C SER A 172 -4.05 12.16 -16.07
N PHE A 173 -3.29 11.06 -16.12
CA PHE A 173 -3.00 10.36 -17.37
C PHE A 173 -4.19 9.52 -17.87
N TYR A 174 -4.91 8.88 -16.97
CA TYR A 174 -6.06 8.02 -17.28
C TYR A 174 -7.41 8.73 -17.15
N ASN A 175 -7.42 10.06 -17.02
CA ASN A 175 -8.63 10.86 -16.88
C ASN A 175 -9.58 10.60 -18.07
N PRO A 176 -10.78 10.03 -17.86
CA PRO A 176 -11.70 9.68 -18.94
C PRO A 176 -12.24 10.91 -19.70
N LEU A 177 -12.19 12.10 -19.10
CA LEU A 177 -12.63 13.35 -19.74
C LEU A 177 -11.59 13.90 -20.72
N VAL A 178 -10.31 13.53 -20.55
CA VAL A 178 -9.18 14.08 -21.32
C VAL A 178 -8.59 13.01 -22.26
N ARG A 179 -8.42 11.77 -21.77
CA ARG A 179 -7.78 10.65 -22.48
C ARG A 179 -8.57 9.34 -22.32
N PRO A 180 -9.82 9.27 -22.82
CA PRO A 180 -10.64 8.05 -22.70
C PRO A 180 -9.99 6.85 -23.40
N ASP A 181 -9.30 7.08 -24.52
CA ASP A 181 -8.56 6.05 -25.28
C ASP A 181 -7.51 5.33 -24.43
N LYS A 182 -6.76 6.06 -23.60
CA LYS A 182 -5.73 5.50 -22.72
C LYS A 182 -6.32 4.65 -21.61
N LEU A 183 -7.45 5.08 -21.06
CA LEU A 183 -8.18 4.31 -20.06
C LEU A 183 -8.72 3.01 -20.65
N GLU A 184 -9.32 3.06 -21.85
CA GLU A 184 -9.83 1.87 -22.53
C GLU A 184 -8.71 0.89 -22.93
N GLU A 185 -7.58 1.40 -23.42
CA GLU A 185 -6.41 0.56 -23.73
C GLU A 185 -5.91 -0.17 -22.48
N LYS A 186 -5.83 0.54 -21.35
CA LYS A 186 -5.40 -0.03 -20.08
C LYS A 186 -6.41 -1.03 -19.53
N LEU A 187 -7.71 -0.77 -19.65
CA LEU A 187 -8.77 -1.68 -19.24
C LEU A 187 -8.70 -3.01 -20.02
N LYS A 188 -8.48 -2.97 -21.33
CA LYS A 188 -8.36 -4.17 -22.16
C LYS A 188 -7.26 -5.12 -21.67
N LYS A 189 -6.16 -4.58 -21.15
CA LYS A 189 -5.04 -5.38 -20.60
C LYS A 189 -5.42 -6.18 -19.35
N TYR A 190 -6.45 -5.78 -18.61
CA TYR A 190 -6.94 -6.50 -17.43
C TYR A 190 -8.09 -7.47 -17.72
N LYS A 191 -8.57 -7.48 -18.97
CA LYS A 191 -9.65 -8.36 -19.43
C LYS A 191 -9.17 -9.54 -20.28
N GLN A 192 -7.88 -9.54 -20.63
CA GLN A 192 -7.22 -10.59 -21.42
C GLN A 192 -6.62 -11.63 -20.48
#